data_AF-A0A069IF27-F1
#
_entry.id   AF-A0A069IF27-F1
#
_cell.length_a   1.000
_cell.length_b   1.000
_cell.length_c   1.000
_cell.angle_alpha   90.00
_cell.angle_beta   90.00
_cell.angle_gamma   90.00
#
_symmetry.space_group_name_H-M   'P 1'
#
loop_
_entity.id
_entity.type
_entity.pdbx_description
1 polymer ?
#
loop_
_entity_poly.entity_id
_entity_poly.type
_entity_poly.pdbx_seq_one_letter_code
_entity_poly.pdbx_strand_id
1 'polypeptide(L)'
;MSERLIMLDVPGVLYSSRSEARLGGIPDTGTLRDVRFFDPVALGFVRRLFGLAGARVVISEAWRRGVPAAILQQLDLQVEGMTPEVPGGHAARIAAYFARRPAPPAFAILTCDTASMQGEQYAHLHPHVVAVNPAEGLTPANFKQALDILGVACPSSLCLDTQPDAGLEARLQRLRRLAREAPARFEVGTIAAPLFQAVPELVLPTQRQETMLAHA
;
A
#
# COMPACT_ATOMS: atom_id res chain seq x y z
N MET A 1 -23.99 0.58 8.17
CA MET A 1 -22.93 0.85 7.18
C MET A 1 -22.67 -0.43 6.42
N SER A 2 -22.51 -0.38 5.09
CA SER A 2 -22.17 -1.55 4.28
C SER A 2 -20.79 -2.05 4.70
N GLU A 3 -20.71 -3.26 5.25
CA GLU A 3 -19.45 -3.89 5.62
C GLU A 3 -18.62 -4.09 4.35
N ARG A 4 -17.35 -3.66 4.35
CA ARG A 4 -16.42 -3.86 3.22
C ARG A 4 -15.27 -4.73 3.68
N LEU A 5 -14.83 -5.65 2.81
CA LEU A 5 -13.77 -6.60 3.16
C LEU A 5 -12.60 -6.58 2.18
N ILE A 6 -11.42 -6.85 2.73
CA ILE A 6 -10.21 -7.14 1.98
C ILE A 6 -9.82 -8.58 2.29
N MET A 7 -9.96 -9.46 1.31
CA MET A 7 -9.39 -10.80 1.36
C MET A 7 -7.91 -10.68 1.02
N LEU A 8 -7.05 -10.83 2.01
CA LEU A 8 -5.63 -10.48 1.92
C LEU A 8 -4.78 -11.75 1.92
N ASP A 9 -4.08 -11.96 0.81
CA ASP A 9 -2.92 -12.84 0.77
C ASP A 9 -1.73 -12.15 1.47
N VAL A 10 -0.86 -12.92 2.10
CA VAL A 10 0.27 -12.34 2.85
C VAL A 10 1.59 -12.46 2.07
N PRO A 11 2.01 -13.65 1.61
CA PRO A 11 3.13 -13.79 0.68
C PRO A 11 2.86 -13.04 -0.63
N GLY A 12 3.88 -12.39 -1.18
CA GLY A 12 3.80 -11.65 -2.43
C GLY A 12 3.03 -10.33 -2.36
N VAL A 13 2.26 -10.09 -1.29
CA VAL A 13 1.48 -8.85 -1.10
C VAL A 13 2.07 -7.99 0.02
N LEU A 14 2.16 -8.52 1.25
CA LEU A 14 2.73 -7.78 2.39
C LEU A 14 4.25 -7.92 2.48
N TYR A 15 4.84 -8.85 1.75
CA TYR A 15 6.27 -8.93 1.47
C TYR A 15 6.47 -9.50 0.07
N SER A 16 7.49 -9.03 -0.64
CA SER A 16 7.80 -9.36 -2.03
C SER A 16 9.29 -9.64 -2.19
N SER A 17 9.71 -10.18 -3.33
CA SER A 17 11.15 -10.34 -3.62
C SER A 17 11.91 -9.01 -3.54
N ARG A 18 11.26 -7.90 -3.92
CA ARG A 18 11.82 -6.55 -3.78
C ARG A 18 12.00 -6.15 -2.33
N SER A 19 11.01 -6.39 -1.46
CA SER A 19 11.15 -6.05 -0.04
C SER A 19 12.16 -6.97 0.65
N GLU A 20 12.21 -8.24 0.30
CA GLU A 20 13.22 -9.19 0.78
C GLU A 20 14.64 -8.71 0.47
N ALA A 21 14.92 -8.33 -0.78
CA ALA A 21 16.23 -7.82 -1.19
C ALA A 21 16.63 -6.54 -0.44
N ARG A 22 15.66 -5.71 -0.04
CA ARG A 22 15.88 -4.45 0.67
C ARG A 22 15.99 -4.62 2.19
N LEU A 23 15.20 -5.52 2.77
CA LEU A 23 15.05 -5.71 4.21
C LEU A 23 15.93 -6.86 4.74
N GLY A 24 16.50 -7.68 3.84
CA GLY A 24 17.42 -8.76 4.16
C GLY A 24 16.75 -10.01 4.71
N GLY A 25 15.50 -10.28 4.33
CA GLY A 25 14.77 -11.48 4.76
C GLY A 25 13.27 -11.43 4.51
N ILE A 26 12.58 -12.51 4.91
CA ILE A 26 11.14 -12.70 4.82
C ILE A 26 10.54 -13.06 6.20
N PRO A 27 9.24 -12.83 6.43
CA PRO A 27 8.59 -13.15 7.70
C PRO A 27 8.21 -14.65 7.78
N ASP A 28 9.20 -15.54 7.94
CA ASP A 28 9.02 -16.99 7.92
C ASP A 28 9.30 -17.71 9.26
N THR A 29 9.76 -16.99 10.30
CA THR A 29 10.16 -17.62 11.57
C THR A 29 9.01 -17.77 12.57
N GLY A 30 7.90 -17.06 12.36
CA GLY A 30 6.80 -17.00 13.31
C GLY A 30 7.09 -16.17 14.56
N THR A 31 8.12 -15.32 14.55
CA THR A 31 8.52 -14.55 15.73
C THR A 31 8.23 -13.06 15.56
N LEU A 32 8.14 -12.30 16.67
CA LEU A 32 7.97 -10.84 16.59
C LEU A 32 9.08 -10.14 15.79
N ARG A 33 10.24 -10.78 15.61
CA ARG A 33 11.32 -10.26 14.77
C ARG A 33 10.91 -10.16 13.29
N ASP A 34 9.95 -10.98 12.86
CA ASP A 34 9.46 -11.00 11.48
C ASP A 34 8.73 -9.72 11.08
N VAL A 35 8.25 -8.94 12.06
CA VAL A 35 7.57 -7.65 11.81
C VAL A 35 8.43 -6.71 10.97
N ARG A 36 9.77 -6.78 11.08
CA ARG A 36 10.69 -5.94 10.31
C ARG A 36 10.80 -6.32 8.83
N PHE A 37 10.33 -7.49 8.43
CA PHE A 37 10.44 -8.03 7.08
C PHE A 37 9.19 -7.79 6.23
N PHE A 38 8.13 -7.24 6.80
CA PHE A 38 6.98 -6.77 6.02
C PHE A 38 7.31 -5.47 5.30
N ASP A 39 6.81 -5.34 4.07
CA ASP A 39 6.96 -4.14 3.28
C ASP A 39 6.14 -2.99 3.91
N PRO A 40 6.79 -1.93 4.41
CA PRO A 40 6.08 -0.80 5.02
C PRO A 40 5.19 -0.05 4.01
N VAL A 41 5.52 -0.11 2.71
CA VAL A 41 4.70 0.49 1.65
C VAL A 41 3.41 -0.30 1.47
N ALA A 42 3.49 -1.64 1.40
CA ALA A 42 2.31 -2.50 1.30
C ALA A 42 1.39 -2.34 2.52
N LEU A 43 1.96 -2.34 3.74
CA LEU A 43 1.21 -2.06 4.97
C LEU A 43 0.54 -0.69 4.93
N GLY A 44 1.24 0.34 4.45
CA GLY A 44 0.70 1.68 4.28
C GLY A 44 -0.52 1.73 3.36
N PHE A 45 -0.50 0.99 2.24
CA PHE A 45 -1.65 0.89 1.35
C PHE A 45 -2.83 0.16 2.00
N VAL A 46 -2.61 -0.99 2.65
CA VAL A 46 -3.70 -1.74 3.29
C VAL A 46 -4.34 -0.92 4.43
N ARG A 47 -3.53 -0.26 5.27
CA ARG A 47 -4.03 0.65 6.32
C ARG A 47 -4.85 1.81 5.74
N ARG A 48 -4.43 2.35 4.59
CA ARG A 48 -5.20 3.39 3.89
C ARG A 48 -6.50 2.87 3.30
N LEU A 49 -6.55 1.64 2.80
CA LEU A 49 -7.82 1.04 2.34
C LEU A 49 -8.81 0.96 3.50
N PHE A 50 -8.36 0.61 4.71
CA PHE A 50 -9.20 0.74 5.90
C PHE A 50 -9.63 2.19 6.16
N GLY A 51 -8.69 3.14 6.20
CA GLY A 51 -9.00 4.54 6.50
C GLY A 51 -9.96 5.21 5.49
N LEU A 52 -9.89 4.83 4.22
CA LEU A 52 -10.71 5.42 3.14
C LEU A 52 -12.02 4.66 2.92
N ALA A 53 -11.98 3.33 2.93
CA ALA A 53 -13.13 2.50 2.59
C ALA A 53 -13.85 1.91 3.80
N GLY A 54 -13.29 2.02 5.00
CA GLY A 54 -13.74 1.30 6.19
C GLY A 54 -13.58 -0.21 6.07
N ALA A 55 -12.72 -0.67 5.13
CA ALA A 55 -12.64 -2.08 4.79
C ALA A 55 -11.79 -2.86 5.80
N ARG A 56 -12.35 -3.95 6.33
CA ARG A 56 -11.68 -4.82 7.32
C ARG A 56 -10.97 -5.97 6.61
N VAL A 57 -9.94 -6.51 7.24
CA VAL A 57 -9.04 -7.48 6.61
C VAL A 57 -9.40 -8.89 7.04
N VAL A 58 -9.46 -9.80 6.08
CA VAL A 58 -9.52 -11.25 6.29
C VAL A 58 -8.24 -11.84 5.72
N ILE A 59 -7.45 -12.51 6.57
CA ILE A 59 -6.17 -13.13 6.16
C ILE A 59 -6.29 -14.65 6.06
N SER A 60 -5.35 -15.28 5.37
CA SER A 60 -5.30 -16.75 5.29
C SER A 60 -4.76 -17.41 6.57
N GLU A 61 -5.49 -18.38 7.14
CA GLU A 61 -5.03 -19.17 8.30
C GLU A 61 -3.73 -19.94 8.03
N ALA A 62 -3.49 -20.37 6.79
CA ALA A 62 -2.24 -21.05 6.41
C ALA A 62 -0.97 -20.23 6.69
N TRP A 63 -1.07 -18.89 6.72
CA TRP A 63 0.04 -18.01 7.06
C TRP A 63 0.26 -17.89 8.58
N ARG A 64 -0.71 -18.32 9.39
CA ARG A 64 -0.65 -18.23 10.86
C ARG A 64 0.16 -19.36 11.51
N ARG A 65 0.41 -20.50 10.86
CA ARG A 65 1.10 -21.62 11.55
C ARG A 65 2.47 -21.16 12.05
N GLY A 66 2.57 -20.94 13.36
CA GLY A 66 3.76 -20.41 14.03
C GLY A 66 3.79 -18.90 14.27
N VAL A 67 2.88 -18.09 13.70
CA VAL A 67 2.82 -16.62 13.83
C VAL A 67 1.87 -16.19 14.97
N PRO A 68 2.37 -15.62 16.09
CA PRO A 68 1.54 -15.10 17.17
C PRO A 68 0.58 -14.02 16.70
N ALA A 69 -0.63 -13.98 17.28
CA ALA A 69 -1.59 -12.89 17.07
C ALA A 69 -0.98 -11.50 17.35
N ALA A 70 0.03 -11.45 18.22
CA ALA A 70 0.81 -10.24 18.51
C ALA A 70 1.50 -9.64 17.26
N ILE A 71 1.92 -10.46 16.28
CA ILE A 71 2.50 -9.96 15.02
C ILE A 71 1.43 -9.17 14.26
N LEU A 72 0.22 -9.71 14.10
CA LEU A 72 -0.87 -9.03 13.41
C LEU A 72 -1.27 -7.72 14.08
N GLN A 73 -1.23 -7.68 15.42
CA GLN A 73 -1.44 -6.44 16.18
C GLN A 73 -0.36 -5.40 15.89
N GLN A 74 0.91 -5.81 15.81
CA GLN A 74 2.03 -4.92 15.46
C GLN A 74 1.96 -4.42 14.02
N LEU A 75 1.32 -5.16 13.10
CA LEU A 75 1.08 -4.71 11.74
C LEU A 75 -0.02 -3.66 11.64
N ASP A 76 -0.73 -3.34 12.72
CA ASP A 76 -1.79 -2.33 12.76
C ASP A 76 -2.81 -2.52 11.62
N LEU A 77 -3.14 -3.78 11.36
CA LEU A 77 -4.16 -4.18 10.39
C LEU A 77 -5.48 -4.40 11.12
N GLN A 78 -6.58 -3.94 10.53
CA GLN A 78 -7.92 -4.12 11.07
C GLN A 78 -8.45 -5.50 10.70
N VAL A 79 -7.81 -6.54 11.25
CA VAL A 79 -8.16 -7.94 10.99
C VAL A 79 -9.46 -8.28 11.70
N GLU A 80 -10.45 -8.76 10.94
CA GLU A 80 -11.74 -9.18 11.50
C GLU A 80 -11.96 -10.70 11.48
N GLY A 81 -11.19 -11.41 10.65
CA GLY A 81 -11.39 -12.84 10.48
C GLY A 81 -10.24 -13.49 9.74
N MET A 82 -10.33 -14.81 9.62
CA MET A 82 -9.36 -15.63 8.91
C MET A 82 -10.09 -16.63 8.01
N THR A 83 -9.57 -16.85 6.81
CA THR A 83 -10.08 -17.91 5.94
C THR A 83 -9.62 -19.27 6.46
N PRO A 84 -10.48 -20.31 6.43
CA PRO A 84 -10.11 -21.63 6.91
C PRO A 84 -9.01 -22.26 6.05
N GLU A 85 -8.23 -23.16 6.64
CA GLU A 85 -7.27 -23.95 5.88
C GLU A 85 -7.95 -25.08 5.09
N VAL A 86 -7.98 -24.95 3.76
CA VAL A 86 -8.52 -25.94 2.83
C VAL A 86 -7.58 -26.14 1.62
N PRO A 87 -7.60 -27.32 0.96
CA PRO A 87 -6.91 -27.54 -0.31
C PRO A 87 -7.44 -26.63 -1.43
N GLY A 88 -6.61 -26.36 -2.45
CA GLY A 88 -7.04 -25.61 -3.64
C GLY A 88 -6.62 -24.13 -3.69
N GLY A 89 -5.63 -23.74 -2.88
CA GLY A 89 -5.01 -22.41 -2.94
C GLY A 89 -5.84 -21.30 -2.28
N HIS A 90 -5.50 -20.05 -2.57
CA HIS A 90 -6.13 -18.89 -1.95
C HIS A 90 -7.62 -18.77 -2.31
N ALA A 91 -7.99 -18.99 -3.58
CA ALA A 91 -9.37 -18.95 -4.06
C ALA A 91 -10.30 -19.90 -3.29
N ALA A 92 -9.87 -21.14 -3.05
CA ALA A 92 -10.62 -22.13 -2.31
C ALA A 92 -10.88 -21.70 -0.85
N ARG A 93 -9.89 -21.07 -0.21
CA ARG A 93 -10.02 -20.57 1.16
C ARG A 93 -11.00 -19.40 1.26
N ILE A 94 -10.98 -18.49 0.27
CA ILE A 94 -11.96 -17.39 0.17
C ILE A 94 -13.37 -17.95 -0.03
N ALA A 95 -13.54 -18.89 -0.97
CA ALA A 95 -14.82 -19.53 -1.21
C ALA A 95 -15.35 -20.25 0.06
N ALA A 96 -14.48 -20.97 0.77
CA ALA A 96 -14.82 -21.62 2.03
C ALA A 96 -15.16 -20.63 3.15
N TYR A 97 -14.55 -19.46 3.16
CA TYR A 97 -14.89 -18.37 4.07
C TYR A 97 -16.31 -17.84 3.78
N PHE A 98 -16.63 -17.57 2.52
CA PHE A 98 -17.95 -17.10 2.11
C PHE A 98 -19.03 -18.20 2.09
N ALA A 99 -18.66 -19.47 2.18
CA ALA A 99 -19.63 -20.55 2.40
C ALA A 99 -20.25 -20.49 3.81
N ARG A 100 -19.56 -19.89 4.78
CA ARG A 100 -20.02 -19.78 6.17
C ARG A 100 -20.70 -18.44 6.47
N ARG A 101 -20.47 -17.43 5.64
CA ARG A 101 -21.07 -16.09 5.75
C ARG A 101 -21.30 -15.49 4.37
N PRO A 102 -22.42 -14.81 4.13
CA PRO A 102 -22.63 -14.14 2.85
C PRO A 102 -21.52 -13.12 2.59
N ALA A 103 -21.04 -13.09 1.35
CA ALA A 103 -20.10 -12.07 0.92
C ALA A 103 -20.77 -10.68 1.00
N PRO A 104 -20.07 -9.65 1.49
CA PRO A 104 -20.59 -8.30 1.46
C PRO A 104 -20.74 -7.82 0.01
N PRO A 105 -21.56 -6.77 -0.25
CA PRO A 105 -21.73 -6.22 -1.59
C PRO A 105 -20.45 -5.64 -2.19
N ALA A 106 -19.48 -5.26 -1.36
CA ALA A 106 -18.19 -4.73 -1.80
C ALA A 106 -17.05 -5.41 -1.02
N PHE A 107 -16.23 -6.18 -1.73
CA PHE A 107 -14.98 -6.72 -1.23
C PHE A 107 -13.93 -6.78 -2.34
N ALA A 108 -12.67 -6.70 -1.94
CA ALA A 108 -11.52 -6.85 -2.83
C ALA A 108 -10.64 -8.01 -2.37
N ILE A 109 -9.98 -8.66 -3.32
CA ILE A 109 -9.06 -9.77 -3.10
C ILE A 109 -7.67 -9.31 -3.55
N LEU A 110 -6.74 -9.13 -2.62
CA LEU A 110 -5.35 -8.78 -2.93
C LEU A 110 -4.52 -10.07 -2.87
N THR A 111 -4.05 -10.56 -4.02
CA THR A 111 -3.33 -11.85 -4.06
C THR A 111 -2.28 -11.91 -5.15
N CYS A 112 -1.21 -12.66 -4.89
CA CYS A 112 -0.27 -13.10 -5.93
C CYS A 112 -0.55 -14.52 -6.45
N ASP A 113 -1.42 -15.28 -5.77
CA ASP A 113 -1.86 -16.63 -6.18
C ASP A 113 -2.95 -16.54 -7.27
N THR A 114 -2.56 -16.00 -8.42
CA THR A 114 -3.43 -15.90 -9.60
C THR A 114 -3.79 -17.26 -10.18
N ALA A 115 -2.95 -18.28 -9.97
CA ALA A 115 -3.17 -19.63 -10.45
C ALA A 115 -4.41 -20.27 -9.80
N SER A 116 -4.59 -20.15 -8.48
CA SER A 116 -5.80 -20.68 -7.83
C SER A 116 -7.08 -19.96 -8.25
N MET A 117 -6.97 -18.69 -8.66
CA MET A 117 -8.11 -17.90 -9.11
C MET A 117 -8.64 -18.34 -10.48
N GLN A 118 -7.83 -18.97 -11.34
CA GLN A 118 -8.23 -19.32 -12.72
C GLN A 118 -9.27 -20.44 -12.83
N GLY A 119 -9.54 -21.20 -11.75
CA GLY A 119 -10.53 -22.27 -11.79
C GLY A 119 -11.95 -21.76 -12.08
N GLU A 120 -12.68 -22.42 -12.99
CA GLU A 120 -14.04 -21.99 -13.40
C GLU A 120 -15.01 -21.89 -12.21
N GLN A 121 -14.87 -22.77 -11.20
CA GLN A 121 -15.70 -22.70 -9.99
C GLN A 121 -15.53 -21.39 -9.18
N TYR A 122 -14.45 -20.63 -9.42
CA TYR A 122 -14.13 -19.38 -8.76
C TYR A 122 -14.30 -18.15 -9.67
N ALA A 123 -14.90 -18.31 -10.86
CA ALA A 123 -15.13 -17.20 -11.79
C ALA A 123 -15.90 -16.02 -11.18
N HIS A 124 -16.78 -16.30 -10.21
CA HIS A 124 -17.51 -15.28 -9.46
C HIS A 124 -16.62 -14.38 -8.59
N LEU A 125 -15.39 -14.80 -8.27
CA LEU A 125 -14.42 -14.00 -7.52
C LEU A 125 -13.62 -13.05 -8.41
N HIS A 126 -13.51 -13.33 -9.72
CA HIS A 126 -12.65 -12.59 -10.65
C HIS A 126 -12.87 -11.07 -10.66
N PRO A 127 -14.11 -10.54 -10.62
CA PRO A 127 -14.35 -9.10 -10.58
C PRO A 127 -13.77 -8.41 -9.34
N HIS A 128 -13.47 -9.19 -8.29
CA HIS A 128 -12.95 -8.70 -7.03
C HIS A 128 -11.42 -8.87 -6.92
N VAL A 129 -10.76 -9.50 -7.89
CA VAL A 129 -9.33 -9.80 -7.83
C VAL A 129 -8.48 -8.60 -8.25
N VAL A 130 -7.53 -8.27 -7.38
CA VAL A 130 -6.39 -7.40 -7.66
C VAL A 130 -5.15 -8.28 -7.68
N ALA A 131 -4.65 -8.57 -8.87
CA ALA A 131 -3.47 -9.39 -9.06
C ALA A 131 -2.21 -8.58 -8.71
N VAL A 132 -1.45 -9.09 -7.74
CA VAL A 132 -0.18 -8.50 -7.27
C VAL A 132 0.97 -9.31 -7.84
N ASN A 133 1.94 -8.61 -8.45
CA ASN A 133 3.18 -9.25 -8.88
C ASN A 133 4.06 -9.54 -7.65
N PRO A 134 4.36 -10.81 -7.32
CA PRO A 134 5.13 -11.15 -6.11
C PRO A 134 6.59 -10.66 -6.15
N ALA A 135 7.11 -10.32 -7.34
CA ALA A 135 8.44 -9.71 -7.46
C ALA A 135 8.44 -8.24 -7.01
N GLU A 136 7.35 -7.51 -7.26
CA GLU A 136 7.24 -6.07 -6.98
C GLU A 136 6.56 -5.79 -5.63
N GLY A 137 5.56 -6.59 -5.26
CA GLY A 137 4.66 -6.33 -4.15
C GLY A 137 3.52 -5.40 -4.52
N LEU A 138 2.80 -4.91 -3.51
CA LEU A 138 1.62 -4.06 -3.70
C LEU A 138 1.99 -2.68 -4.26
N THR A 139 1.43 -2.33 -5.42
CA THR A 139 1.73 -1.07 -6.13
C THR A 139 0.61 -0.03 -5.97
N PRO A 140 0.87 1.26 -6.30
CA PRO A 140 -0.19 2.27 -6.36
C PRO A 140 -1.35 1.91 -7.31
N ALA A 141 -1.05 1.23 -8.43
CA ALA A 141 -2.07 0.78 -9.37
C ALA A 141 -2.99 -0.28 -8.73
N ASN A 142 -2.41 -1.24 -8.00
CA ASN A 142 -3.18 -2.23 -7.25
C ASN A 142 -4.04 -1.56 -6.17
N PHE A 143 -3.50 -0.59 -5.44
CA PHE A 143 -4.24 0.18 -4.44
C PHE A 143 -5.44 0.90 -5.04
N LYS A 144 -5.25 1.59 -6.18
CA LYS A 144 -6.34 2.27 -6.89
C LYS A 144 -7.41 1.27 -7.35
N GLN A 145 -7.00 0.17 -7.97
CA GLN A 145 -7.93 -0.88 -8.40
C GLN A 145 -8.74 -1.44 -7.23
N ALA A 146 -8.11 -1.63 -6.06
CA ALA A 146 -8.81 -2.08 -4.85
C ALA A 146 -9.85 -1.06 -4.39
N LEU A 147 -9.54 0.25 -4.41
CA LEU A 147 -10.53 1.30 -4.09
C LEU A 147 -11.71 1.30 -5.05
N ASP A 148 -11.44 1.15 -6.34
CA ASP A 148 -12.48 1.09 -7.39
C ASP A 148 -13.42 -0.11 -7.15
N ILE A 149 -12.86 -1.30 -6.86
CA ILE A 149 -13.64 -2.50 -6.51
C ILE A 149 -14.45 -2.30 -5.22
N LEU A 150 -13.89 -1.60 -4.24
CA LEU A 150 -14.58 -1.28 -2.98
C LEU A 150 -15.64 -0.17 -3.14
N GLY A 151 -15.75 0.44 -4.32
CA GLY A 151 -16.72 1.49 -4.63
C GLY A 151 -16.42 2.81 -3.91
N VAL A 152 -15.13 3.12 -3.70
CA VAL A 152 -14.69 4.34 -3.03
C VAL A 152 -13.81 5.13 -3.98
N ALA A 153 -14.21 6.38 -4.25
CA ALA A 153 -13.41 7.25 -5.09
C ALA A 153 -12.04 7.49 -4.45
N CYS A 154 -10.97 7.32 -5.23
CA CYS A 154 -9.64 7.71 -4.79
C CYS A 154 -9.63 9.24 -4.57
N PRO A 155 -9.31 9.75 -3.37
CA PRO A 155 -9.11 11.18 -3.16
C PRO A 155 -8.15 11.74 -4.20
N SER A 156 -8.48 12.86 -4.83
CA SER A 156 -7.69 13.49 -5.88
C SER A 156 -6.25 13.84 -5.45
N SER A 157 -5.99 13.92 -4.14
CA SER A 157 -4.66 14.09 -3.54
C SER A 157 -3.80 12.81 -3.47
N LEU A 158 -4.35 11.64 -3.81
CA LEU A 158 -3.69 10.34 -3.73
C LEU A 158 -3.33 9.73 -5.09
N CYS A 159 -3.96 10.21 -6.17
CA CYS A 159 -3.36 10.11 -7.49
C CYS A 159 -2.19 11.09 -7.54
N LEU A 160 -1.09 10.73 -6.88
CA LEU A 160 0.21 11.17 -7.35
C LEU A 160 0.33 10.58 -8.75
N ASP A 161 -0.13 11.34 -9.75
CA ASP A 161 0.47 11.34 -11.07
C ASP A 161 1.91 11.87 -10.90
N THR A 162 2.71 11.19 -10.08
CA THR A 162 4.15 11.22 -10.17
C THR A 162 4.49 10.37 -11.38
N GLN A 163 4.03 10.80 -12.56
CA GLN A 163 4.91 10.62 -13.69
C GLN A 163 6.20 11.35 -13.29
N PRO A 164 7.35 10.66 -13.30
CA PRO A 164 8.60 11.37 -13.12
C PRO A 164 8.58 12.56 -14.08
N ASP A 165 8.82 13.76 -13.54
CA ASP A 165 8.94 14.99 -14.34
C ASP A 165 9.69 14.64 -15.63
N ALA A 166 9.18 15.01 -16.80
CA ALA A 166 9.81 14.65 -18.08
C ALA A 166 11.29 15.09 -18.13
N GLY A 167 11.68 16.07 -17.30
CA GLY A 167 13.06 16.50 -17.10
C GLY A 167 13.86 15.78 -16.00
N LEU A 168 13.26 14.86 -15.22
CA LEU A 168 13.89 14.19 -14.07
C LEU A 168 15.08 13.34 -14.51
N GLU A 169 14.93 12.58 -15.59
CA GLU A 169 15.98 11.71 -16.11
C GLU A 169 17.17 12.52 -16.63
N ALA A 170 16.89 13.62 -17.32
CA ALA A 170 17.91 14.59 -17.75
C ALA A 170 18.60 15.26 -16.55
N ARG A 171 17.86 15.62 -15.49
CA ARG A 171 18.42 16.16 -14.24
C ARG A 171 19.29 15.12 -13.52
N LEU A 172 18.86 13.87 -13.44
CA LEU A 172 19.64 12.77 -12.85
C LEU A 172 20.91 12.50 -13.65
N GLN A 173 20.84 12.49 -14.98
CA GLN A 173 22.03 12.36 -15.83
C GLN A 173 22.99 13.53 -15.64
N ARG A 174 22.47 14.76 -15.53
CA ARG A 174 23.28 15.95 -15.24
C ARG A 174 23.97 15.85 -13.87
N LEU A 175 23.26 15.40 -12.84
CA LEU A 175 23.83 15.20 -11.50
C LEU A 175 24.87 14.09 -11.49
N ARG A 176 24.62 12.97 -12.16
CA ARG A 176 25.59 11.86 -12.32
C ARG A 176 26.84 12.31 -13.06
N ARG A 177 26.72 13.16 -14.08
CA ARG A 177 27.85 13.76 -14.79
C ARG A 177 28.64 14.70 -13.88
N LEU A 178 27.97 15.61 -13.18
CA LEU A 178 28.61 16.53 -12.24
C LEU A 178 29.31 15.82 -11.08
N ALA A 179 28.75 14.71 -10.59
CA ALA A 179 29.38 13.90 -9.54
C ALA A 179 30.65 13.19 -10.04
N ARG A 180 30.74 12.85 -11.33
CA ARG A 180 31.99 12.32 -11.94
C ARG A 180 33.02 13.41 -12.20
N GLU A 181 32.58 14.59 -12.64
CA GLU A 181 33.46 15.70 -13.03
C GLU A 181 33.98 16.50 -11.83
N ALA A 182 33.21 16.59 -10.74
CA ALA A 182 33.56 17.37 -9.55
C ALA A 182 33.11 16.66 -8.26
N PRO A 183 33.69 15.49 -7.92
CA PRO A 183 33.27 14.68 -6.77
C PRO A 183 33.36 15.43 -5.43
N ALA A 184 34.34 16.32 -5.27
CA ALA A 184 34.52 17.15 -4.06
C ALA A 184 33.31 18.04 -3.70
N ARG A 185 32.44 18.37 -4.68
CA ARG A 185 31.21 19.16 -4.44
C ARG A 185 30.12 18.37 -3.70
N PHE A 186 30.25 17.06 -3.63
CA PHE A 186 29.28 16.15 -3.02
C PHE A 186 29.84 15.47 -1.77
N GLU A 187 31.04 15.85 -1.32
CA GLU A 187 31.59 15.41 -0.04
C GLU A 187 30.87 16.09 1.13
N VAL A 188 30.53 15.29 2.13
CA VAL A 188 29.82 15.73 3.33
C VAL A 188 30.72 16.70 4.10
N GLY A 189 30.31 17.97 4.15
CA GLY A 189 31.06 19.06 4.78
C GLY A 189 31.27 20.29 3.89
N THR A 190 31.06 20.17 2.57
CA THR A 190 31.13 21.32 1.66
C THR A 190 29.78 22.06 1.66
N ILE A 191 29.75 23.27 2.23
CA ILE A 191 28.57 24.14 2.16
C ILE A 191 28.39 24.57 0.70
N ALA A 192 27.44 23.94 0.00
CA ALA A 192 27.02 24.40 -1.31
C ALA A 192 26.35 25.77 -1.16
N ALA A 193 26.95 26.81 -1.76
CA ALA A 193 26.27 28.10 -1.93
C ALA A 193 24.93 27.87 -2.66
N PRO A 194 23.81 28.41 -2.15
CA PRO A 194 22.50 28.09 -2.68
C PRO A 194 22.34 28.60 -4.11
N LEU A 195 22.06 27.70 -5.05
CA LEU A 195 21.43 28.03 -6.32
C LEU A 195 19.91 28.15 -6.10
N PHE A 196 19.48 29.14 -5.31
CA PHE A 196 18.10 29.60 -5.31
C PHE A 196 18.02 30.82 -6.23
N GLN A 197 17.73 30.59 -7.51
CA GLN A 197 17.09 31.63 -8.30
C GLN A 197 15.69 31.84 -7.73
N ALA A 198 15.39 33.11 -7.46
CA ALA A 198 14.24 33.60 -6.71
C ALA A 198 12.92 32.95 -7.13
N VAL A 199 12.28 32.27 -6.17
CA VAL A 199 10.84 32.04 -6.19
C VAL A 199 10.20 33.39 -5.88
N PRO A 200 9.26 33.91 -6.69
CA PRO A 200 8.53 35.13 -6.34
C PRO A 200 7.81 34.91 -5.02
N GLU A 201 8.01 35.85 -4.10
CA GLU A 201 7.39 35.86 -2.78
C GLU A 201 5.86 35.80 -2.94
N LEU A 202 5.26 34.73 -2.44
CA LEU A 202 3.82 34.53 -2.45
C LEU A 202 3.22 35.49 -1.41
N VAL A 203 2.85 36.70 -1.86
CA VAL A 203 2.17 37.70 -1.03
C VAL A 203 0.81 37.12 -0.62
N LEU A 204 0.73 36.66 0.62
CA LEU A 204 -0.53 36.29 1.26
C LEU A 204 -1.37 37.57 1.47
N PRO A 205 -2.64 37.62 1.02
CA PRO A 205 -3.48 38.77 1.23
C PRO A 205 -3.72 38.98 2.74
N THR A 206 -3.37 40.18 3.21
CA THR A 206 -3.56 40.65 4.57
C THR A 206 -5.03 40.53 4.96
N GLN A 207 -5.33 39.78 6.02
CA GLN A 207 -6.67 39.74 6.61
C GLN A 207 -7.08 41.15 7.00
N ARG A 208 -8.16 41.65 6.38
CA ARG A 208 -8.84 42.86 6.84
C ARG A 208 -9.31 42.61 8.27
N GLN A 209 -8.76 43.35 9.22
CA GLN A 209 -9.36 43.52 10.54
C GLN A 209 -10.68 44.27 10.35
N GLU A 210 -11.80 43.55 10.39
CA GLU A 210 -13.10 44.17 10.56
C GLU A 210 -13.17 44.76 11.97
N THR A 211 -13.21 46.08 12.02
CA THR A 211 -13.46 46.87 13.22
C THR A 211 -14.90 46.62 13.65
N MET A 212 -15.10 45.83 14.70
CA MET A 212 -16.40 45.75 15.38
C MET A 212 -16.68 47.11 16.04
N LEU A 213 -17.54 47.89 15.38
CA LEU A 213 -18.19 49.05 15.97
C LEU A 213 -19.14 48.58 17.07
N ALA A 214 -18.85 49.00 18.29
CA ALA A 214 -19.80 48.99 19.40
C ALA A 214 -20.93 49.98 19.09
N HIS A 215 -22.18 49.52 19.15
CA HIS A 215 -23.33 50.38 19.31
C HIS A 215 -24.08 50.03 20.59
N ALA A 216 -24.08 51.03 21.47
CA ALA A 216 -25.04 51.46 22.49
C ALA A 216 -26.09 50.46 22.97
#